data_AF-A0A259P8H0-F1
#
_entry.id   AF-A0A259P8H0-F1
#
_cell.length_a   1.000
_cell.length_b   1.000
_cell.length_c   1.000
_cell.angle_alpha   90.00
_cell.angle_beta   90.00
_cell.angle_gamma   90.00
#
_symmetry.space_group_name_H-M   'P 1'
#
loop_
_entity.id
_entity.type
_entity.pdbx_description
1 polymer ?
#
loop_
_entity_poly.entity_id
_entity_poly.type
_entity_poly.pdbx_seq_one_letter_code
_entity_poly.pdbx_strand_id
1 'polypeptide(L)'
;SCWIGKPGQDGELTLRLAGAIAAVNAAIPLMNAAIDATELDAAIAQNFWNDLREQRLAVFKDVQSTDTLYRLALPAACGPLTIENTIGEIVLEWHGQQRWIKASGDEASFTTLKQIAHTHGGHATRFKQGLTVDQSNQRFTLLGEQAHSAALEAVQARLRASFDPAGVFATKRLP
;
A
#
# COMPACT_ATOMS: atom_id res chain seq x y z
N SER A 1 7.97 7.91 -6.83
CA SER A 1 8.87 7.88 -5.67
C SER A 1 8.57 6.65 -4.84
N CYS A 2 9.57 6.18 -4.09
CA CYS A 2 9.45 5.11 -3.11
C CYS A 2 10.28 5.50 -1.89
N TRP A 3 9.69 5.51 -0.70
CA TRP A 3 10.44 5.61 0.55
C TRP A 3 10.38 4.28 1.28
N ILE A 4 11.52 3.81 1.80
CA ILE A 4 11.60 2.59 2.61
C ILE A 4 12.37 2.91 3.89
N GLY A 5 11.81 2.55 5.03
CA GLY A 5 12.47 2.77 6.32
C GLY A 5 11.66 2.25 7.49
N LYS A 6 12.20 2.40 8.70
CA LYS A 6 11.51 1.98 9.93
C LYS A 6 10.72 3.14 10.51
N PRO A 7 9.54 2.90 11.12
CA PRO A 7 8.76 3.95 11.75
C PRO A 7 9.57 4.70 12.82
N GLY A 8 9.53 6.03 12.76
CA GLY A 8 10.26 6.91 13.69
C GLY A 8 11.78 6.97 13.46
N GLN A 9 12.30 6.38 12.37
CA GLN A 9 13.71 6.44 11.98
C GLN A 9 13.86 7.02 10.59
N ASP A 10 15.09 7.33 10.22
CA ASP A 10 15.44 7.69 8.85
C ASP A 10 15.21 6.49 7.90
N GLY A 11 15.05 6.80 6.63
CA GLY A 11 14.86 5.82 5.57
C GLY A 11 15.38 6.35 4.24
N GLU A 12 15.30 5.53 3.20
CA GLU A 12 15.81 5.86 1.88
C GLU A 12 14.67 6.28 0.95
N LEU A 13 14.78 7.45 0.33
CA LEU A 13 13.86 7.95 -0.69
C LEU A 13 14.45 7.77 -2.09
N THR A 14 13.92 6.81 -2.85
CA THR A 14 14.24 6.64 -4.27
C THR A 14 13.27 7.44 -5.13
N LEU A 15 13.82 8.30 -5.99
CA LEU A 15 13.07 9.14 -6.94
C LEU A 15 13.35 8.69 -8.38
N ARG A 16 12.32 8.76 -9.22
CA ARG A 16 12.45 8.57 -10.67
C ARG A 16 11.98 9.84 -11.36
N LEU A 17 12.91 10.50 -12.04
CA LEU A 17 12.59 11.62 -12.91
C LEU A 17 12.10 11.07 -14.25
N ALA A 18 11.02 11.65 -14.75
CA ALA A 18 10.42 11.28 -16.03
C ALA A 18 9.89 12.53 -16.72
N GLY A 19 10.11 12.62 -18.03
CA GLY A 19 9.76 13.80 -18.82
C GLY A 19 10.66 13.93 -20.04
N ALA A 20 10.68 15.13 -20.64
CA ALA A 20 11.60 15.44 -21.73
C ALA A 20 13.06 15.26 -21.28
N ILE A 21 13.89 14.61 -22.11
CA ILE A 21 15.29 14.28 -21.79
C ILE A 21 16.07 15.53 -21.34
N ALA A 22 15.90 16.65 -22.05
CA ALA A 22 16.55 17.92 -21.70
C ALA A 22 16.15 18.44 -20.31
N ALA A 23 14.87 18.28 -19.93
CA ALA A 23 14.38 18.71 -18.61
C ALA A 23 14.90 17.81 -17.49
N VAL A 24 14.95 16.48 -17.72
CA VAL A 24 15.52 15.54 -16.75
C VAL A 24 17.01 15.80 -16.54
N ASN A 25 17.77 15.94 -17.64
CA ASN A 25 19.21 16.23 -17.57
C ASN A 25 19.52 17.55 -16.85
N ALA A 26 18.65 18.56 -17.00
CA ALA A 26 18.79 19.82 -16.27
C ALA A 26 18.39 19.71 -14.78
N ALA A 27 17.44 18.83 -14.44
CA ALA A 27 16.96 18.66 -13.07
C ALA A 27 17.93 17.87 -12.18
N ILE A 28 18.65 16.89 -12.71
CA ILE A 28 19.61 16.06 -11.96
C ILE A 28 20.63 16.89 -11.18
N PRO A 29 21.42 17.81 -11.79
CA PRO A 29 22.41 18.58 -11.04
C PRO A 29 21.78 19.54 -10.02
N LEU A 30 20.58 20.06 -10.29
CA LEU A 30 19.85 20.90 -9.34
C LEU A 30 19.40 20.12 -8.11
N MET A 31 18.91 18.89 -8.32
CA MET A 31 18.55 18.00 -7.23
C MET A 31 19.77 17.61 -6.42
N ASN A 32 20.85 17.15 -7.06
CA ASN A 32 22.08 16.76 -6.35
C ASN A 32 22.72 17.92 -5.56
N ALA A 33 22.54 19.17 -6.01
CA ALA A 33 23.00 20.34 -5.27
C ALA A 33 22.09 20.71 -4.09
N ALA A 34 20.80 20.41 -4.17
CA ALA A 34 19.81 20.74 -3.13
C ALA A 34 19.68 19.65 -2.07
N ILE A 35 19.84 18.39 -2.47
CA ILE A 35 19.76 17.19 -1.65
C ILE A 35 20.95 16.31 -2.01
N ASP A 36 21.58 15.67 -1.02
CA ASP A 36 22.74 14.78 -1.21
C ASP A 36 22.32 13.45 -1.87
N ALA A 37 21.80 13.55 -3.09
CA ALA A 37 21.24 12.46 -3.86
C ALA A 37 22.34 11.83 -4.73
N THR A 38 22.30 10.51 -4.83
CA THR A 38 23.16 9.74 -5.72
C THR A 38 22.34 9.23 -6.90
N GLU A 39 22.82 9.44 -8.12
CA GLU A 39 22.23 8.85 -9.31
C GLU A 39 22.54 7.35 -9.36
N LEU A 40 21.50 6.54 -9.56
CA LEU A 40 21.64 5.09 -9.68
C LEU A 40 21.89 4.68 -11.13
N ASP A 41 22.70 3.64 -11.32
CA ASP A 41 22.83 2.97 -12.61
C ASP A 41 21.46 2.58 -13.18
N ALA A 42 21.29 2.72 -14.49
CA ALA A 42 20.01 2.52 -15.16
C ALA A 42 19.46 1.09 -15.00
N ALA A 43 20.32 0.07 -15.02
CA ALA A 43 19.90 -1.32 -14.86
C ALA A 43 19.50 -1.59 -13.40
N ILE A 44 20.25 -1.06 -12.42
CA ILE A 44 19.89 -1.12 -11.00
C ILE A 44 18.54 -0.45 -10.76
N ALA A 45 18.35 0.77 -11.26
CA ALA A 45 17.10 1.50 -11.14
C ALA A 45 15.93 0.74 -11.76
N GLN A 46 16.11 0.19 -12.97
CA GLN A 46 15.06 -0.57 -13.66
C GLN A 46 14.67 -1.83 -12.87
N ASN A 47 15.64 -2.55 -12.32
CA ASN A 47 15.39 -3.70 -11.46
C ASN A 47 14.66 -3.30 -10.18
N PHE A 48 15.08 -2.23 -9.51
CA PHE A 48 14.40 -1.72 -8.32
C PHE A 48 12.93 -1.38 -8.60
N TRP A 49 12.63 -0.62 -9.67
CA TRP A 49 11.25 -0.26 -10.00
C TRP A 49 10.40 -1.47 -10.40
N ASN A 50 10.99 -2.46 -11.07
CA ASN A 50 10.32 -3.72 -11.38
C ASN A 50 10.06 -4.56 -10.13
N ASP A 51 11.00 -4.59 -9.19
CA ASP A 51 10.86 -5.36 -7.95
C ASP A 51 9.87 -4.68 -7.00
N LEU A 52 9.81 -3.35 -6.96
CA LEU A 52 8.79 -2.60 -6.24
C LEU A 52 7.40 -2.90 -6.79
N ARG A 53 7.22 -2.80 -8.12
CA ARG A 53 5.95 -3.04 -8.81
C ARG A 53 5.39 -4.44 -8.56
N GLU A 54 6.26 -5.45 -8.55
CA GLU A 54 5.88 -6.85 -8.39
C GLU A 54 5.98 -7.34 -6.94
N GLN A 55 6.15 -6.44 -5.98
CA GLN A 55 6.32 -6.73 -4.55
C GLN A 55 7.42 -7.80 -4.27
N ARG A 56 8.55 -7.71 -4.99
CA ARG A 56 9.72 -8.60 -4.89
C ARG A 56 10.86 -8.03 -4.02
N LEU A 57 10.78 -6.78 -3.58
CA LEU A 57 11.73 -6.22 -2.60
C LEU A 57 11.68 -6.99 -1.27
N ALA A 58 12.78 -6.97 -0.52
CA ALA A 58 12.93 -7.71 0.75
C ALA A 58 11.82 -7.39 1.76
N VAL A 59 11.47 -6.11 1.89
CA VAL A 59 10.39 -5.62 2.76
C VAL A 59 9.05 -6.34 2.57
N PHE A 60 8.76 -6.88 1.36
CA PHE A 60 7.52 -7.61 1.04
C PHE A 60 7.59 -9.14 1.18
N LYS A 61 8.79 -9.72 1.26
CA LYS A 61 9.00 -11.18 1.22
C LYS A 61 8.77 -11.82 2.58
N ASP A 62 9.30 -11.21 3.64
CA ASP A 62 9.33 -11.78 4.99
C ASP A 62 8.05 -11.47 5.79
N VAL A 63 6.92 -11.98 5.30
CA VAL A 63 5.66 -12.01 6.06
C VAL A 63 5.63 -13.32 6.84
N GLN A 64 5.75 -13.26 8.17
CA GLN A 64 5.72 -14.46 9.02
C GLN A 64 4.35 -15.14 8.96
N SER A 65 4.27 -16.38 9.43
CA SER A 65 3.04 -17.19 9.38
C SER A 65 1.83 -16.50 10.02
N THR A 66 2.04 -15.74 11.09
CA THR A 66 1.02 -15.01 11.85
C THR A 66 0.78 -13.58 11.37
N ASP A 67 1.60 -13.08 10.45
CA ASP A 67 1.60 -11.66 10.08
C ASP A 67 0.78 -11.42 8.82
N THR A 68 0.50 -10.15 8.57
CA THR A 68 -0.10 -9.69 7.32
C THR A 68 0.63 -8.46 6.82
N LEU A 69 0.94 -8.45 5.52
CA LEU A 69 1.29 -7.25 4.78
C LEU A 69 -0.01 -6.53 4.42
N TYR A 70 -0.21 -5.38 5.05
CA TYR A 70 -1.31 -4.47 4.80
C TYR A 70 -0.91 -3.42 3.76
N ARG A 71 -1.90 -3.05 2.93
CA ARG A 71 -1.82 -1.91 2.02
C ARG A 71 -2.83 -0.87 2.45
N LEU A 72 -2.36 0.33 2.75
CA LEU A 72 -3.19 1.50 3.01
C LEU A 72 -3.19 2.39 1.77
N ALA A 73 -4.37 2.69 1.24
CA ALA A 73 -4.58 3.66 0.18
C ALA A 73 -5.16 4.93 0.81
N LEU A 74 -4.46 6.05 0.66
CA LEU A 74 -4.71 7.31 1.35
C LEU A 74 -4.74 8.47 0.35
N PRO A 75 -5.47 9.56 0.64
CA PRO A 75 -5.43 10.77 -0.18
C PRO A 75 -4.04 11.43 -0.22
N ALA A 76 -3.75 12.18 -1.29
CA ALA A 76 -2.49 12.93 -1.43
C ALA A 76 -2.18 13.89 -0.28
N ALA A 77 -3.22 14.44 0.37
CA ALA A 77 -3.08 15.35 1.51
C ALA A 77 -2.83 14.62 2.85
N CYS A 78 -2.79 13.29 2.87
CA CYS A 78 -2.54 12.53 4.10
C CYS A 78 -1.08 12.67 4.54
N GLY A 79 -0.87 13.40 5.63
CA GLY A 79 0.44 13.59 6.25
C GLY A 79 1.01 12.32 6.91
N PRO A 80 2.10 12.47 7.69
CA PRO A 80 2.68 11.37 8.45
C PRO A 80 1.65 10.70 9.35
N LEU A 81 1.73 9.37 9.47
CA LEU A 81 0.86 8.59 10.37
C LEU A 81 1.74 7.84 11.36
N THR A 82 1.41 7.95 12.65
CA THR A 82 1.97 7.06 13.66
C THR A 82 1.18 5.77 13.63
N ILE A 83 1.85 4.68 13.28
CA ILE A 83 1.24 3.36 13.23
C ILE A 83 2.05 2.50 14.18
N GLU A 84 1.38 2.07 15.25
CA GLU A 84 1.98 1.21 16.26
C GLU A 84 1.97 -0.24 15.80
N ASN A 85 2.78 -1.08 16.47
CA ASN A 85 2.81 -2.53 16.23
C ASN A 85 3.18 -2.93 14.79
N THR A 86 3.90 -2.06 14.09
CA THR A 86 4.50 -2.36 12.78
C THR A 86 5.72 -3.25 12.94
N ILE A 87 5.89 -4.19 12.01
CA ILE A 87 6.98 -5.16 12.01
C ILE A 87 7.97 -4.79 10.90
N GLY A 88 9.16 -4.33 11.30
CA GLY A 88 10.24 -4.00 10.38
C GLY A 88 10.00 -2.72 9.60
N GLU A 89 10.40 -2.71 8.33
CA GLU A 89 10.30 -1.56 7.45
C GLU A 89 8.88 -1.37 6.90
N ILE A 90 8.54 -0.12 6.63
CA ILE A 90 7.35 0.27 5.87
C ILE A 90 7.78 0.82 4.50
N VAL A 91 6.89 0.74 3.52
CA VAL A 91 7.11 1.32 2.18
C VAL A 91 6.07 2.37 1.89
N LEU A 92 6.48 3.54 1.41
CA LEU A 92 5.60 4.59 0.93
C LEU A 92 5.84 4.79 -0.58
N GLU A 93 4.83 4.52 -1.40
CA GLU A 93 4.88 4.78 -2.85
C GLU A 93 3.76 5.73 -3.29
N TRP A 94 3.78 6.14 -4.56
CA TRP A 94 2.84 7.12 -5.13
C TRP A 94 2.77 8.43 -4.34
N HIS A 95 3.92 8.95 -3.92
CA HIS A 95 4.04 10.15 -3.08
C HIS A 95 3.36 9.98 -1.70
N GLY A 96 3.41 8.77 -1.12
CA GLY A 96 2.90 8.50 0.22
C GLY A 96 1.42 8.11 0.31
N GLN A 97 0.72 8.10 -0.83
CA GLN A 97 -0.68 7.69 -0.94
C GLN A 97 -0.87 6.18 -0.79
N GLN A 98 0.14 5.38 -1.15
CA GLN A 98 0.10 3.94 -0.94
C GLN A 98 1.18 3.55 0.06
N ARG A 99 0.75 3.00 1.20
CA ARG A 99 1.62 2.61 2.31
C ARG A 99 1.54 1.12 2.56
N TRP A 100 2.69 0.48 2.67
CA TRP A 100 2.81 -0.94 2.94
C TRP A 100 3.36 -1.16 4.33
N ILE A 101 2.66 -1.98 5.10
CA ILE A 101 2.92 -2.15 6.53
C ILE A 101 2.77 -3.61 6.87
N LYS A 102 3.77 -4.21 7.52
CA LYS A 102 3.60 -5.52 8.15
C LYS A 102 3.17 -5.33 9.58
N ALA A 103 2.18 -6.10 10.02
CA ALA A 103 1.72 -6.17 11.41
C ALA A 103 1.09 -7.55 11.66
N SER A 104 0.65 -7.83 12.89
CA SER A 104 -0.10 -9.04 13.21
C SER A 104 -1.31 -9.21 12.27
N GLY A 105 -1.60 -10.46 11.87
CA GLY A 105 -2.73 -10.81 11.02
C GLY A 105 -4.08 -10.93 11.75
N ASP A 106 -4.12 -10.60 13.04
CA ASP A 106 -5.35 -10.63 13.85
C ASP A 106 -6.34 -9.52 13.49
N GLU A 107 -7.59 -9.69 13.96
CA GLU A 107 -8.67 -8.75 13.67
C GLU A 107 -8.50 -7.39 14.36
N ALA A 108 -7.84 -7.36 15.52
CA ALA A 108 -7.59 -6.12 16.26
C ALA A 108 -6.64 -5.20 15.49
N SER A 109 -5.58 -5.75 14.91
CA SER A 109 -4.62 -5.04 14.07
C SER A 109 -5.27 -4.52 12.81
N PHE A 110 -6.09 -5.34 12.14
CA PHE A 110 -6.80 -4.89 10.95
C PHE A 110 -7.84 -3.80 11.26
N THR A 111 -8.59 -3.95 12.35
CA THR A 111 -9.54 -2.92 12.82
C THR A 111 -8.83 -1.59 13.09
N THR A 112 -7.67 -1.64 13.75
CA THR A 112 -6.85 -0.44 14.04
C THR A 112 -6.38 0.23 12.76
N LEU A 113 -5.83 -0.54 11.81
CA LEU A 113 -5.36 -0.01 10.52
C LEU A 113 -6.50 0.54 9.66
N LYS A 114 -7.68 -0.11 9.67
CA LYS A 114 -8.89 0.42 9.02
C LYS A 114 -9.30 1.76 9.64
N GLN A 115 -9.34 1.85 10.97
CA GLN A 115 -9.71 3.08 11.66
C GLN A 115 -8.76 4.23 11.34
N ILE A 116 -7.44 3.97 11.36
CA ILE A 116 -6.42 4.95 10.98
C ILE A 116 -6.64 5.39 9.53
N ALA A 117 -6.73 4.46 8.59
CA ALA A 117 -6.92 4.80 7.18
C ALA A 117 -8.23 5.59 6.96
N HIS A 118 -9.32 5.15 7.58
CA HIS A 118 -10.63 5.77 7.45
C HIS A 118 -10.66 7.20 7.99
N THR A 119 -10.05 7.46 9.15
CA THR A 119 -9.95 8.80 9.76
C THR A 119 -9.23 9.79 8.83
N HIS A 120 -8.38 9.29 7.93
CA HIS A 120 -7.68 10.09 6.92
C HIS A 120 -8.28 9.98 5.51
N GLY A 121 -9.52 9.47 5.38
CA GLY A 121 -10.22 9.38 4.09
C GLY A 121 -9.69 8.29 3.16
N GLY A 122 -9.03 7.28 3.71
CA GLY A 122 -8.47 6.14 2.99
C GLY A 122 -9.06 4.79 3.37
N HIS A 123 -8.41 3.73 2.90
CA HIS A 123 -8.82 2.35 3.10
C HIS A 123 -7.61 1.46 3.40
N ALA A 124 -7.84 0.40 4.19
CA ALA A 124 -6.84 -0.64 4.44
C ALA A 124 -7.25 -1.96 3.78
N THR A 125 -6.27 -2.76 3.37
CA THR A 125 -6.45 -4.08 2.76
C THR A 125 -5.41 -5.05 3.31
N ARG A 126 -5.81 -6.27 3.65
CA ARG A 126 -4.91 -7.41 3.88
C ARG A 126 -4.38 -7.89 2.53
N PHE A 127 -3.21 -7.43 2.12
CA PHE A 127 -2.69 -7.72 0.78
C PHE A 127 -2.11 -9.14 0.70
N LYS A 128 -1.16 -9.46 1.59
CA LYS A 128 -0.54 -10.78 1.67
C LYS A 128 -0.59 -11.26 3.12
N GLN A 129 -1.25 -12.39 3.34
CA GLN A 129 -1.44 -12.98 4.67
C GLN A 129 -0.45 -14.15 4.86
N GLY A 130 0.09 -14.28 6.06
CA GLY A 130 0.84 -15.45 6.48
C GLY A 130 -0.02 -16.71 6.51
N LEU A 131 0.65 -17.86 6.52
CA LEU A 131 0.01 -19.18 6.37
C LEU A 131 -1.01 -19.52 7.48
N THR A 132 -0.84 -19.00 8.69
CA THR A 132 -1.71 -19.31 9.83
C THR A 132 -2.76 -18.23 10.09
N VAL A 133 -2.79 -17.16 9.29
CA VAL A 133 -3.84 -16.15 9.38
C VAL A 133 -5.13 -16.73 8.79
N ASP A 134 -6.24 -16.62 9.54
CA ASP A 134 -7.55 -17.08 9.07
C ASP A 134 -7.94 -16.38 7.76
N GLN A 135 -8.14 -17.17 6.71
CA GLN A 135 -8.49 -16.69 5.37
C GLN A 135 -9.98 -16.33 5.24
N SER A 136 -10.80 -16.71 6.22
CA SER A 136 -12.20 -16.29 6.31
C SER A 136 -12.37 -14.85 6.82
N ASN A 137 -11.32 -14.29 7.44
CA ASN A 137 -11.31 -12.91 7.89
C ASN A 137 -11.46 -11.94 6.72
N GLN A 138 -12.09 -10.82 7.01
CA GLN A 138 -12.32 -9.76 6.05
C GLN A 138 -10.99 -9.23 5.47
N ARG A 139 -10.90 -9.19 4.15
CA ARG A 139 -9.69 -8.77 3.44
C ARG A 139 -9.64 -7.28 3.09
N PHE A 140 -10.80 -6.70 2.76
CA PHE A 140 -10.92 -5.33 2.24
C PHE A 140 -11.76 -4.49 3.17
N THR A 141 -11.52 -3.18 3.23
CA THR A 141 -12.50 -2.23 3.78
C THR A 141 -13.77 -2.28 2.91
N LEU A 142 -14.93 -2.56 3.51
CA LEU A 142 -16.22 -2.63 2.80
C LEU A 142 -16.78 -1.23 2.54
N LEU A 143 -17.64 -1.10 1.54
CA LEU A 143 -18.29 0.18 1.21
C LEU A 143 -19.19 0.66 2.35
N GLY A 144 -19.93 -0.25 3.02
CA GLY A 144 -20.78 0.08 4.16
C GLY A 144 -20.04 0.56 5.40
N GLU A 145 -18.71 0.36 5.48
CA GLU A 145 -17.91 0.86 6.60
C GLU A 145 -17.65 2.36 6.52
N GLN A 146 -18.00 3.02 5.41
CA GLN A 146 -17.84 4.47 5.27
C GLN A 146 -19.16 5.12 4.87
N ALA A 147 -19.58 6.13 5.64
CA ALA A 147 -20.87 6.78 5.47
C ALA A 147 -21.12 7.30 4.04
N HIS A 148 -20.08 7.82 3.36
CA HIS A 148 -20.22 8.38 2.02
C HIS A 148 -20.27 7.33 0.90
N SER A 149 -19.85 6.09 1.16
CA SER A 149 -19.87 5.00 0.16
C SER A 149 -20.89 3.89 0.46
N ALA A 150 -21.55 3.92 1.63
CA ALA A 150 -22.57 2.94 2.01
C ALA A 150 -23.70 2.80 0.96
N ALA A 151 -24.15 3.90 0.34
CA ALA A 151 -25.18 3.86 -0.70
C ALA A 151 -24.75 3.07 -1.96
N LEU A 152 -23.43 2.90 -2.19
CA LEU A 152 -22.90 2.13 -3.31
C LEU A 152 -23.01 0.62 -3.12
N GLU A 153 -23.28 0.11 -1.91
CA GLU A 153 -23.47 -1.33 -1.67
C GLU A 153 -24.62 -1.91 -2.50
N ALA A 154 -25.75 -1.20 -2.58
CA ALA A 154 -26.88 -1.61 -3.40
C ALA A 154 -26.56 -1.59 -4.90
N VAL A 155 -25.64 -0.72 -5.34
CA VAL A 155 -25.15 -0.71 -6.73
C VAL A 155 -24.23 -1.91 -6.96
N GLN A 156 -23.28 -2.15 -6.07
CA GLN A 156 -22.36 -3.29 -6.12
C GLN A 156 -23.12 -4.62 -6.14
N ALA A 157 -24.14 -4.79 -5.29
CA ALA A 157 -24.96 -5.99 -5.24
C ALA A 157 -25.69 -6.25 -6.58
N ARG A 158 -26.31 -5.21 -7.17
CA ARG A 158 -26.98 -5.32 -8.48
C ARG A 158 -26.01 -5.65 -9.61
N LEU A 159 -24.83 -5.02 -9.61
CA LEU A 159 -23.78 -5.33 -10.58
C LEU A 159 -23.37 -6.79 -10.48
N ARG A 160 -23.13 -7.32 -9.27
CA ARG A 160 -22.78 -8.74 -9.11
C ARG A 160 -23.86 -9.68 -9.58
N ALA A 161 -25.12 -9.44 -9.20
CA ALA A 161 -26.23 -10.27 -9.65
C ALA A 161 -26.38 -10.27 -11.18
N SER A 162 -25.99 -9.17 -11.84
CA SER A 162 -26.04 -9.07 -13.30
C SER A 162 -24.86 -9.80 -13.98
N PHE A 163 -23.66 -9.75 -13.38
CA PHE A 163 -22.47 -10.41 -13.93
C PHE A 163 -22.37 -11.90 -13.60
N ASP A 164 -22.93 -12.32 -12.47
CA ASP A 164 -22.94 -13.71 -12.00
C ASP A 164 -24.33 -14.11 -11.45
N PRO A 165 -25.36 -14.24 -12.32
CA PRO A 165 -26.72 -14.57 -11.87
C PRO A 165 -26.83 -15.93 -11.17
N ALA A 166 -25.93 -16.86 -11.50
CA ALA A 166 -25.88 -18.20 -10.92
C ALA A 166 -25.03 -18.29 -9.62
N GLY A 167 -24.33 -17.21 -9.25
CA GLY A 167 -23.52 -17.15 -8.03
C GLY A 167 -22.26 -18.03 -8.05
N VAL A 168 -21.74 -18.38 -9.23
CA VAL A 168 -20.54 -19.23 -9.38
C VAL A 168 -19.32 -18.62 -8.68
N PHE A 169 -19.22 -17.30 -8.67
CA PHE A 169 -18.13 -16.53 -8.06
C PHE A 169 -18.47 -15.99 -6.66
N ALA A 170 -19.65 -16.27 -6.10
CA ALA A 170 -20.11 -15.82 -4.79
C ALA A 170 -19.44 -16.57 -3.61
N THR A 171 -18.10 -16.61 -3.63
CA THR A 171 -17.24 -17.37 -2.70
C THR A 171 -16.89 -16.62 -1.41
N LYS A 172 -17.45 -15.41 -1.21
CA LYS A 172 -17.12 -14.47 -0.12
C LYS A 172 -15.65 -14.01 -0.07
N ARG A 173 -14.86 -14.29 -1.11
CA ARG A 173 -13.45 -13.87 -1.23
C ARG A 173 -13.28 -12.41 -1.66
N LEU A 174 -14.25 -11.91 -2.39
CA LEU A 174 -14.42 -10.49 -2.67
C LEU A 174 -15.63 -10.01 -1.84
N PRO A 175 -15.67 -8.71 -1.46
CA PRO A 175 -16.81 -8.07 -0.78
C PRO A 175 -18.12 -8.28 -1.51
#